data_AF-A0A1R0H4X1-F1
#
_entry.id   AF-A0A1R0H4X1-F1
#
_cell.length_a   1.000
_cell.length_b   1.000
_cell.length_c   1.000
_cell.angle_alpha   90.00
_cell.angle_beta   90.00
_cell.angle_gamma   90.00
#
_symmetry.space_group_name_H-M   'P 1'
#
loop_
_entity.id
_entity.type
_entity.pdbx_description
1 polymer ?
#
loop_
_entity_poly.entity_id
_entity_poly.type
_entity_poly.pdbx_seq_one_letter_code
_entity_poly.pdbx_strand_id
1 'polypeptide(L)'
;MFDRSRRNSLSDSEFRAALETLDLTYSEAEFEEIFGYLSGVDEEGNGRVEFERYIRFLVAVFEDQTGPSQLQDSFMTVSNGKPFVTRSDFIAAGLNHEQSEALAFSMPKYGNSDDKLDYNKFVESLM
;
A
#
# COMPACT_ATOMS: atom_id res chain seq x y z
N MET A 1 -1.92 -15.59 10.23
CA MET A 1 -1.44 -16.92 10.72
C MET A 1 -0.70 -17.64 9.58
N PHE A 2 0.21 -16.92 8.90
CA PHE A 2 0.57 -17.18 7.49
C PHE A 2 1.84 -18.00 7.26
N ASP A 3 2.63 -18.29 8.30
CA ASP A 3 3.73 -19.24 8.22
C ASP A 3 3.41 -20.45 9.12
N ARG A 4 2.72 -21.45 8.56
CA ARG A 4 2.42 -22.71 9.28
C ARG A 4 3.66 -23.57 9.46
N SER A 5 4.71 -23.33 8.68
CA SER A 5 5.94 -24.13 8.65
C SER A 5 7.10 -23.52 9.46
N ARG A 6 6.99 -22.26 9.92
CA ARG A 6 8.09 -21.46 10.52
C ARG A 6 9.37 -21.46 9.67
N ARG A 7 9.25 -21.66 8.36
CA ARG A 7 10.39 -21.79 7.45
C ARG A 7 10.82 -20.48 6.80
N ASN A 8 10.20 -19.35 7.17
CA ASN A 8 10.51 -18.03 6.61
C ASN A 8 10.39 -17.99 5.07
N SER A 9 9.55 -18.87 4.52
CA SER A 9 9.29 -19.05 3.10
C SER A 9 7.89 -19.62 2.90
N LEU A 10 7.28 -19.31 1.76
CA LEU A 10 5.95 -19.75 1.37
C LEU A 10 6.06 -20.75 0.22
N SER A 11 5.36 -21.88 0.38
CA SER A 11 5.06 -22.77 -0.74
C SER A 11 4.01 -22.15 -1.69
N ASP A 12 3.89 -22.72 -2.88
CA ASP A 12 2.87 -22.37 -3.88
C ASP A 12 1.46 -22.17 -3.26
N SER A 13 0.98 -23.20 -2.55
CA SER A 13 -0.34 -23.17 -1.91
C SER A 13 -0.47 -22.10 -0.80
N GLU A 14 0.60 -21.83 -0.06
CA GLU A 14 0.60 -20.82 1.01
C GLU A 14 0.64 -19.41 0.43
N PHE A 15 1.40 -19.19 -0.64
CA PHE A 15 1.43 -17.92 -1.37
C PHE A 15 0.04 -17.63 -1.95
N ARG A 16 -0.60 -18.60 -2.61
CA ARG A 16 -1.93 -18.43 -3.20
C ARG A 16 -3.01 -18.12 -2.16
N ALA A 17 -3.04 -18.87 -1.06
CA ALA A 17 -3.97 -18.61 0.04
C ALA A 17 -3.77 -17.23 0.67
N ALA A 18 -2.52 -16.73 0.69
CA ALA A 18 -2.21 -15.41 1.22
C ALA A 18 -2.70 -14.29 0.30
N LEU A 19 -2.61 -14.45 -1.02
CA LEU A 19 -3.17 -13.52 -2.01
C LEU A 19 -4.70 -13.47 -1.93
N GLU A 20 -5.37 -14.63 -1.86
CA GLU A 20 -6.83 -14.71 -1.71
C GLU A 20 -7.32 -14.01 -0.43
N THR A 21 -6.54 -14.07 0.66
CA THR A 21 -6.89 -13.36 1.91
C THR A 21 -6.80 -11.83 1.77
N LEU A 22 -6.01 -11.35 0.80
CA LEU A 22 -5.86 -9.93 0.49
C LEU A 22 -6.80 -9.47 -0.63
N ASP A 23 -7.76 -10.32 -1.03
CA ASP A 23 -8.67 -10.10 -2.16
C ASP A 23 -7.95 -9.92 -3.50
N LEU A 24 -6.70 -10.39 -3.58
CA LEU A 24 -5.88 -10.42 -4.79
C LEU A 24 -6.10 -11.76 -5.50
N THR A 25 -6.92 -11.75 -6.55
CA THR A 25 -7.21 -12.96 -7.34
C THR A 25 -6.49 -12.89 -8.68
N TYR A 26 -5.59 -13.84 -8.94
CA TYR A 26 -4.87 -13.98 -10.22
C TYR A 26 -5.31 -15.25 -10.93
N SER A 27 -5.24 -15.26 -12.27
CA SER A 27 -5.41 -16.50 -13.04
C SER A 27 -4.26 -17.47 -12.80
N GLU A 28 -4.45 -18.75 -13.11
CA GLU A 28 -3.42 -19.79 -12.94
C GLU A 28 -2.10 -19.39 -13.61
N ALA A 29 -2.15 -18.87 -14.83
CA ALA A 29 -0.98 -18.48 -15.61
C ALA A 29 -0.25 -17.25 -15.02
N GLU A 30 -1.01 -16.24 -14.57
CA GLU A 30 -0.43 -15.06 -13.90
C GLU A 30 0.20 -15.43 -12.57
N PHE A 31 -0.45 -16.31 -11.82
CA PHE A 31 0.09 -16.81 -10.56
C PHE A 31 1.38 -17.61 -10.80
N GLU A 32 1.43 -18.50 -11.79
CA GLU A 32 2.65 -19.24 -12.16
C GLU A 32 3.80 -18.30 -12.56
N GLU A 33 3.50 -17.22 -13.28
CA GLU A 33 4.50 -16.21 -13.67
C GLU A 33 5.03 -15.43 -12.45
N ILE A 34 4.14 -14.95 -11.59
CA ILE A 34 4.48 -14.21 -10.36
C ILE A 34 5.24 -15.13 -9.40
N PHE A 35 4.76 -16.35 -9.19
CA PHE A 35 5.41 -17.35 -8.35
C PHE A 35 6.77 -17.73 -8.94
N GLY A 36 6.87 -17.92 -10.26
CA GLY A 36 8.14 -18.19 -10.95
C GLY A 36 9.16 -17.06 -10.79
N TYR A 37 8.71 -15.81 -10.83
CA TYR A 37 9.56 -14.64 -10.63
C TYR A 37 10.04 -14.47 -9.18
N LEU A 38 9.15 -14.74 -8.22
CA LEU A 38 9.44 -14.56 -6.79
C LEU A 38 10.12 -15.76 -6.16
N SER A 39 9.86 -16.96 -6.68
CA SER A 39 10.40 -18.20 -6.13
C SER A 39 11.90 -18.27 -6.38
N GLY A 40 12.64 -18.60 -5.32
CA GLY A 40 13.99 -19.10 -5.43
C GLY A 40 13.95 -20.62 -5.59
N VAL A 41 14.92 -21.18 -6.30
CA VAL A 41 15.22 -22.60 -6.21
C VAL A 41 15.93 -22.83 -4.88
N ASP A 42 15.28 -23.54 -3.96
CA ASP A 42 15.91 -23.91 -2.69
C ASP A 42 16.96 -25.02 -2.88
N GLU A 43 17.73 -25.34 -1.83
CA GLU A 43 18.76 -26.39 -1.86
C GLU A 43 18.21 -27.78 -2.23
N GLU A 44 16.88 -27.98 -2.12
CA GLU A 44 16.18 -29.22 -2.45
C GLU A 44 15.58 -29.21 -3.87
N GLY A 45 15.77 -28.12 -4.64
CA GLY A 45 15.23 -27.95 -5.98
C GLY A 45 13.73 -27.60 -6.01
N ASN A 46 13.13 -27.27 -4.87
CA ASN A 46 11.74 -26.87 -4.76
C ASN A 46 11.61 -25.35 -4.90
N GLY A 47 10.63 -24.90 -5.70
CA GLY A 47 10.30 -23.48 -5.78
C GLY A 47 9.65 -23.00 -4.49
N ARG A 48 10.29 -22.05 -3.80
CA ARG A 48 9.76 -21.42 -2.59
C ARG A 48 9.94 -19.91 -2.66
N VAL A 49 8.93 -19.16 -2.22
CA VAL A 49 9.00 -17.71 -2.13
C VAL A 49 9.47 -17.34 -0.74
N GLU A 50 10.66 -16.74 -0.64
CA GLU A 50 11.14 -16.22 0.64
C GLU A 50 10.24 -15.10 1.16
N PHE A 51 10.08 -15.04 2.48
CA PHE A 51 9.19 -14.05 3.10
C PHE A 51 9.57 -12.60 2.74
N GLU A 52 10.86 -12.29 2.60
CA GLU A 52 11.31 -10.95 2.19
C GLU A 52 10.83 -10.60 0.76
N ARG A 53 10.90 -11.55 -0.17
CA ARG A 53 10.41 -11.37 -1.55
C ARG A 53 8.90 -11.22 -1.59
N TYR A 54 8.20 -12.00 -0.78
CA TYR A 54 6.76 -11.88 -0.60
C TYR A 54 6.35 -10.50 -0.10
N ILE A 55 7.02 -9.96 0.93
CA ILE A 55 6.74 -8.62 1.45
C ILE A 55 7.02 -7.54 0.40
N ARG A 56 8.12 -7.62 -0.35
CA ARG A 56 8.42 -6.67 -1.43
C ARG A 56 7.36 -6.71 -2.54
N PHE A 57 6.88 -7.90 -2.89
CA PHE A 57 5.78 -8.06 -3.83
C PHE A 57 4.50 -7.40 -3.32
N LEU A 58 4.13 -7.63 -2.05
CA LEU A 58 2.96 -6.98 -1.46
C LEU A 58 3.08 -5.46 -1.49
N VAL A 59 4.23 -4.90 -1.12
CA VAL A 59 4.48 -3.46 -1.18
C VAL A 59 4.27 -2.94 -2.61
N ALA A 60 4.85 -3.60 -3.62
CA ALA A 60 4.68 -3.20 -5.01
C ALA A 60 3.21 -3.27 -5.47
N VAL A 61 2.47 -4.32 -5.10
CA VAL A 61 1.05 -4.47 -5.46
C VAL A 61 0.18 -3.40 -4.77
N PHE A 62 0.44 -3.09 -3.50
CA PHE A 62 -0.31 -2.07 -2.78
C PHE A 62 0.05 -0.64 -3.22
N GLU A 63 1.31 -0.38 -3.58
CA GLU A 63 1.72 0.89 -4.20
C GLU A 63 1.01 1.10 -5.54
N ASP A 64 0.84 0.06 -6.34
CA ASP A 64 0.15 0.12 -7.64
C ASP A 64 -1.39 0.27 -7.49
N GLN A 65 -1.97 -0.25 -6.39
CA GLN A 65 -3.40 -0.13 -6.11
C GLN A 65 -3.85 1.24 -5.61
N THR A 66 -2.95 2.08 -5.08
CA THR A 66 -3.26 3.47 -4.74
C THR A 66 -2.40 4.40 -5.57
N GLY A 67 -2.64 4.41 -6.88
CA GLY A 67 -1.95 5.30 -7.80
C GLY A 67 -2.01 6.76 -7.33
N PRO A 68 -0.97 7.58 -7.59
CA PRO A 68 -0.89 8.97 -7.14
C PRO A 68 -2.13 9.80 -7.53
N SER A 69 -2.74 9.49 -8.68
CA SER A 69 -3.96 10.12 -9.17
C SER A 69 -5.18 9.85 -8.29
N GLN A 70 -5.38 8.61 -7.81
CA GLN A 70 -6.46 8.29 -6.89
C GLN A 70 -6.24 8.90 -5.51
N LEU A 71 -4.99 8.96 -5.06
CA LEU A 71 -4.63 9.62 -3.81
C LEU A 71 -4.91 11.14 -3.89
N GLN A 72 -4.54 11.76 -5.01
CA GLN A 72 -4.84 13.16 -5.31
C GLN A 72 -6.35 13.43 -5.39
N ASP A 73 -7.11 12.56 -6.08
CA ASP A 73 -8.56 12.67 -6.20
C ASP A 73 -9.26 12.47 -4.84
N SER A 74 -8.75 11.58 -4.00
CA SER A 74 -9.22 11.37 -2.64
C SER A 74 -9.02 12.64 -1.81
N PHE A 75 -7.83 13.23 -1.83
CA PHE A 75 -7.57 14.48 -1.14
C PHE A 75 -8.37 15.67 -1.71
N MET A 76 -8.60 15.73 -3.02
CA MET A 76 -9.44 16.74 -3.67
C MET A 76 -10.92 16.62 -3.24
N THR A 77 -11.40 15.38 -3.08
CA THR A 77 -12.75 15.11 -2.58
C THR A 77 -12.87 15.55 -1.12
N VAL A 78 -11.87 15.22 -0.29
CA VAL A 78 -11.82 15.60 1.13
C VAL A 78 -11.74 17.12 1.30
N SER A 79 -10.95 17.82 0.47
CA SER A 79 -10.82 19.27 0.51
C SER A 79 -12.02 20.02 -0.07
N ASN A 80 -13.02 19.30 -0.58
CA ASN A 80 -14.19 19.84 -1.29
C ASN A 80 -13.78 20.74 -2.47
N GLY A 81 -12.77 20.31 -3.23
CA GLY A 81 -12.24 21.01 -4.41
C GLY A 81 -11.30 22.18 -4.11
N LYS A 82 -10.88 22.38 -2.86
CA LYS A 82 -9.88 23.41 -2.50
C LYS A 82 -8.46 22.90 -2.81
N PRO A 83 -7.52 23.80 -3.15
CA PRO A 83 -6.11 23.42 -3.40
C PRO A 83 -5.32 23.11 -2.11
N PHE A 84 -5.98 23.05 -0.96
CA PHE A 84 -5.41 22.73 0.34
C PHE A 84 -6.43 21.94 1.16
N VAL A 85 -5.95 21.15 2.13
CA VAL A 85 -6.76 20.39 3.07
C VAL A 85 -6.51 20.89 4.50
N THR A 86 -7.53 20.84 5.35
CA THR A 86 -7.43 21.21 6.77
C THR A 86 -7.73 20.02 7.67
N ARG A 87 -7.36 20.12 8.95
CA ARG A 87 -7.68 19.08 9.96
C ARG A 87 -9.19 18.81 10.03
N SER A 88 -9.99 19.87 9.92
CA SER A 88 -11.45 19.77 9.89
C SER A 88 -11.97 18.98 8.68
N ASP A 89 -11.31 19.10 7.53
CA ASP A 89 -11.68 18.35 6.32
C ASP A 89 -11.39 16.85 6.50
N PHE A 90 -10.28 16.47 7.15
CA PHE A 90 -10.01 15.07 7.50
C PHE A 90 -11.02 14.49 8.47
N ILE A 91 -11.42 15.25 9.49
CA ILE A 91 -12.47 14.84 10.43
C ILE A 91 -13.81 14.67 9.68
N ALA A 92 -14.14 15.58 8.76
CA ALA A 92 -15.33 15.47 7.92
C ALA A 92 -15.32 14.25 6.99
N ALA A 93 -14.13 13.80 6.58
CA ALA A 93 -13.93 12.58 5.80
C ALA A 93 -14.00 11.29 6.64
N GLY A 94 -14.17 11.40 7.96
CA GLY A 94 -14.31 10.26 8.87
C GLY A 94 -13.00 9.82 9.54
N LEU A 95 -11.91 10.59 9.41
CA LEU A 95 -10.68 10.32 10.14
C LEU A 95 -10.80 10.76 11.60
N ASN A 96 -10.16 10.03 12.50
CA ASN A 96 -10.09 10.41 13.90
C ASN A 96 -9.04 11.51 14.14
N HIS A 97 -9.06 12.11 15.35
CA HIS A 97 -8.17 13.21 15.68
C HIS A 97 -6.68 12.83 15.58
N GLU A 98 -6.31 11.62 16.03
CA GLU A 98 -4.93 11.13 16.00
C GLU A 98 -4.42 10.95 14.56
N GLN A 99 -5.24 10.38 13.68
CA GLN A 99 -4.95 10.22 12.25
C GLN A 99 -4.82 11.57 11.54
N SER A 100 -5.70 12.53 11.86
CA SER A 100 -5.62 13.88 11.30
C SER A 100 -4.34 14.61 11.73
N GLU A 101 -3.91 14.47 12.99
CA GLU A 101 -2.65 15.07 13.46
C GLU A 101 -1.44 14.42 12.77
N ALA A 102 -1.43 13.10 12.64
CA ALA A 102 -0.34 12.38 11.99
C ALA A 102 -0.20 12.76 10.49
N LEU A 103 -1.32 12.89 9.79
CA LEU A 103 -1.34 13.41 8.40
C LEU A 103 -0.88 14.86 8.35
N ALA A 104 -1.35 15.71 9.27
CA ALA A 104 -0.92 17.11 9.34
C ALA A 104 0.57 17.27 9.63
N PHE A 105 1.17 16.33 10.38
CA PHE A 105 2.59 16.34 10.69
C PHE A 105 3.47 15.89 9.52
N SER A 106 2.98 14.94 8.72
CA SER A 106 3.69 14.43 7.54
C SER A 106 3.50 15.30 6.29
N MET A 107 2.42 16.08 6.23
CA MET A 107 2.13 16.95 5.10
C MET A 107 2.87 18.30 5.15
N PRO A 108 3.31 18.82 3.99
CA PRO A 108 3.81 20.18 3.88
C PRO A 108 2.69 21.20 4.15
N LYS A 109 3.04 22.34 4.74
CA LYS A 109 2.09 23.45 4.94
C LYS A 109 1.82 24.17 3.62
N TYR A 110 0.56 24.53 3.40
CA TYR A 110 0.12 25.31 2.25
C TYR A 110 0.27 26.81 2.54
N GLY A 111 1.31 27.42 1.97
CA GLY A 111 1.66 28.82 2.21
C GLY A 111 2.19 29.04 3.64
N ASN A 112 1.78 30.14 4.28
CA ASN A 112 2.21 30.53 5.63
C ASN A 112 1.18 30.19 6.74
N SER A 113 0.21 29.31 6.46
CA SER A 113 -0.82 28.93 7.43
C SER A 113 -0.55 27.54 8.00
N ASP A 114 -0.55 27.43 9.33
CA ASP A 114 -0.35 26.16 10.04
C ASP A 114 -1.52 25.18 9.84
N ASP A 115 -2.73 25.70 9.65
CA ASP A 115 -3.95 24.90 9.53
C ASP A 115 -4.23 24.40 8.10
N LYS A 116 -3.45 24.85 7.11
CA LYS A 116 -3.64 24.48 5.70
C LYS A 116 -2.48 23.60 5.26
N LEU A 117 -2.82 22.46 4.68
CA LEU A 117 -1.88 21.44 4.27
C LEU A 117 -1.92 21.27 2.75
N ASP A 118 -0.74 21.13 2.16
CA ASP A 118 -0.55 20.99 0.72
C ASP A 118 -0.49 19.52 0.34
N TYR A 119 -1.66 18.95 0.03
CA TYR A 119 -1.76 17.56 -0.39
C TYR A 119 -1.12 17.32 -1.77
N ASN A 120 -1.03 18.34 -2.64
CA ASN A 120 -0.40 18.18 -3.96
C ASN A 120 1.11 17.95 -3.80
N LYS A 121 1.78 18.79 -3.01
CA LYS A 121 3.19 18.58 -2.69
C LYS A 121 3.46 17.29 -1.92
N PHE A 122 2.53 16.87 -1.08
CA PHE A 122 2.63 15.59 -0.38
C PHE A 122 2.59 14.42 -1.35
N VAL A 123 1.63 14.41 -2.28
CA VAL A 123 1.52 13.37 -3.33
C VAL A 123 2.72 13.42 -4.28
N GLU A 124 3.20 14.60 -4.66
CA GLU A 124 4.42 14.75 -5.46
C GLU A 124 5.67 14.24 -4.75
N SER A 125 5.76 14.35 -3.42
CA SER A 125 6.88 13.83 -2.64
C SER A 125 6.89 12.31 -2.50
N LEU A 126 5.76 11.66 -2.80
CA LEU A 126 5.63 10.20 -2.77
C LEU A 126 5.89 9.56 -4.13
N MET A 127 6.00 10.36 -5.20
CA MET A 127 6.38 9.95 -6.56
C MET A 127 7.89 10.13 -6.81
#